data_AF-I2H6T9-F1
#
_entry.id   AF-I2H6T9-F1
#
_cell.length_a   1.000
_cell.length_b   1.000
_cell.length_c   1.000
_cell.angle_alpha   90.00
_cell.angle_beta   90.00
_cell.angle_gamma   90.00
#
_symmetry.space_group_name_H-M   'P 1'
#
loop_
_entity.id
_entity.type
_entity.pdbx_description
1 polymer ?
#
loop_
_entity_poly.entity_id
_entity_poly.type
_entity_poly.pdbx_seq_one_letter_code
_entity_poly.pdbx_strand_id
1 'polypeptide(L)'
;MQGSIIGNLIAVRSLTNSYPFFQIINEIFNLLTWNNDIKYNLISLFTYSLVVLWFQDIFRYLGHGILLVIIYFWYRFEQNKKRFNEITKDDNIRIINEISDKFDILIEPIMQYDTDKIKQISVISLVVLPICSLIINIRRIILIIGLFLLSFNAPMMIRLRKHLLDTNNLIEDIVMAKRKKLKADIKNDTKQKEFELLIEKKKSNLLNTPKFAYILYENQRKWIGLGWTDNMLTYERSNWTDEFLNSSESIETFQLPIEDKSENSGDTDGKQINEVHNYQWKWVDPCWKLDLTNDGIIEDCPIKTVNDPGDNDGFIYYDNAWNKPSVEDSYSKYTRRRRWVRTAELTNEVE
;
A
#
# COMPACT_ATOMS: atom_id res chain seq x y z
N MET A 1 56.08 16.93 26.20
CA MET A 1 56.73 16.95 24.87
C MET A 1 57.12 15.55 24.36
N GLN A 2 57.77 14.69 25.16
CA GLN A 2 58.19 13.34 24.71
C GLN A 2 57.04 12.44 24.22
N GLY A 3 55.88 12.44 24.88
CA GLY A 3 54.72 11.64 24.43
C GLY A 3 54.18 12.02 23.05
N SER A 4 54.26 13.31 22.67
CA SER A 4 53.84 13.80 21.35
C SER A 4 54.84 13.42 20.25
N ILE A 5 56.14 13.45 20.56
CA ILE A 5 57.20 13.05 19.62
C ILE A 5 57.15 11.54 19.36
N ILE A 6 56.93 10.74 20.42
CA ILE A 6 56.79 9.29 20.30
C ILE A 6 55.51 8.92 19.52
N GLY A 7 54.39 9.61 19.79
CA GLY A 7 53.15 9.44 19.03
C GLY A 7 53.31 9.73 17.54
N ASN A 8 53.98 10.83 17.19
CA ASN A 8 54.27 11.18 15.80
C ASN A 8 55.21 10.17 15.12
N LEU A 9 56.21 9.64 15.83
CA LEU A 9 57.13 8.64 15.29
C LEU A 9 56.43 7.30 15.01
N ILE A 10 55.53 6.88 15.91
CA ILE A 10 54.70 5.67 15.74
C ILE A 10 53.76 5.85 14.54
N ALA A 11 53.10 7.01 14.43
CA ALA A 11 52.22 7.33 13.31
C ALA A 11 52.97 7.27 11.97
N VAL A 12 54.14 7.91 11.89
CA VAL A 12 55.00 7.86 10.69
C VAL A 12 55.40 6.43 10.34
N ARG A 13 55.86 5.64 11.32
CA ARG A 13 56.26 4.25 11.09
C ARG A 13 55.09 3.38 10.62
N SER A 14 53.90 3.61 11.15
CA SER A 14 52.68 2.91 10.73
C SER A 14 52.28 3.26 9.29
N LEU A 15 52.44 4.54 8.90
CA LEU A 15 52.13 5.03 7.56
C LEU A 15 53.08 4.43 6.51
N THR A 16 54.39 4.45 6.78
CA THR A 16 55.39 3.86 5.88
C THR A 16 55.18 2.35 5.72
N ASN A 17 54.87 1.64 6.80
CA ASN A 17 54.56 0.21 6.73
C ASN A 17 53.28 -0.12 5.94
N SER A 18 52.37 0.86 5.81
CA SER A 18 51.08 0.72 5.12
C SER A 18 51.16 1.07 3.63
N TYR A 19 52.19 1.81 3.21
CA TYR A 19 52.39 2.23 1.81
C TYR A 19 52.23 1.13 0.74
N PRO A 20 52.87 -0.05 0.85
CA PRO A 20 52.73 -1.07 -0.19
C PRO A 20 51.29 -1.61 -0.29
N PHE A 21 50.49 -1.51 0.78
CA PHE A 21 49.07 -1.84 0.74
C PHE A 21 48.28 -0.73 0.03
N PHE A 22 48.59 0.54 0.28
CA PHE A 22 47.97 1.65 -0.45
C PHE A 22 48.23 1.55 -1.95
N GLN A 23 49.43 1.16 -2.37
CA GLN A 23 49.71 0.95 -3.79
C GLN A 23 48.83 -0.15 -4.42
N ILE A 24 48.62 -1.27 -3.71
CA ILE A 24 47.71 -2.34 -4.17
C ILE A 24 46.27 -1.81 -4.25
N ILE A 25 45.82 -1.08 -3.23
CA ILE A 25 44.49 -0.48 -3.21
C ILE A 25 44.33 0.51 -4.38
N ASN A 26 45.36 1.29 -4.67
CA ASN A 26 45.36 2.24 -5.77
C ASN A 26 45.18 1.55 -7.12
N GLU A 27 45.86 0.42 -7.34
CA GLU A 27 45.68 -0.39 -8.56
C GLU A 27 44.29 -1.02 -8.65
N ILE A 28 43.75 -1.52 -7.53
CA ILE A 28 42.36 -2.02 -7.48
C ILE A 28 41.37 -0.90 -7.81
N PHE A 29 41.58 0.30 -7.28
CA PHE A 29 40.74 1.46 -7.55
C PHE A 29 40.88 1.93 -8.99
N ASN A 30 42.06 1.85 -9.60
CA ASN A 30 42.25 2.13 -11.03
C ASN A 30 41.42 1.18 -11.91
N LEU A 31 41.35 -0.11 -11.53
CA LEU A 31 40.51 -1.08 -12.21
C LEU A 31 39.01 -0.80 -12.00
N LEU A 32 38.60 -0.47 -10.77
CA LEU A 32 37.19 -0.20 -10.42
C LEU A 32 36.65 1.12 -11.01
N THR A 33 37.48 2.16 -11.08
CA THR A 33 37.12 3.46 -11.64
C THR A 33 37.29 3.51 -13.17
N TRP A 34 37.80 2.45 -13.79
CA TRP A 34 38.10 2.37 -15.22
C TRP A 34 39.10 3.42 -15.71
N ASN A 35 40.04 3.83 -14.85
CA ASN A 35 41.07 4.81 -15.20
C ASN A 35 42.30 4.19 -15.90
N ASN A 36 42.44 2.86 -15.85
CA ASN A 36 43.46 2.10 -16.58
C ASN A 36 43.05 1.84 -18.05
N ASP A 37 44.00 1.32 -18.84
CA ASP A 37 43.69 0.84 -20.19
C ASP A 37 42.52 -0.15 -20.17
N ILE A 38 41.58 0.05 -21.09
CA ILE A 38 40.36 -0.76 -21.24
C ILE A 38 40.67 -2.27 -21.27
N LYS A 39 41.83 -2.65 -21.83
CA LYS A 39 42.28 -4.04 -21.94
C LYS A 39 42.40 -4.72 -20.57
N TYR A 40 42.99 -4.05 -19.58
CA TYR A 40 43.17 -4.64 -18.24
C TYR A 40 41.83 -4.83 -17.53
N ASN A 41 40.89 -3.90 -17.69
CA ASN A 41 39.56 -4.02 -17.12
C ASN A 41 38.75 -5.15 -17.76
N LEU A 42 38.87 -5.32 -19.08
CA LEU A 42 38.23 -6.45 -19.79
C LEU A 42 38.83 -7.80 -19.39
N ILE A 43 40.16 -7.88 -19.26
CA ILE A 43 40.82 -9.09 -18.76
C ILE A 43 40.33 -9.39 -17.33
N SER A 44 40.21 -8.38 -16.48
CA SER A 44 39.71 -8.53 -15.10
C SER A 44 38.27 -9.07 -15.05
N LEU A 45 37.38 -8.58 -15.92
CA LEU A 45 36.00 -9.10 -16.02
C LEU A 45 35.97 -10.56 -16.48
N PHE A 46 36.83 -10.92 -17.44
CA PHE A 46 36.91 -12.28 -17.96
C PHE A 46 37.49 -13.25 -16.92
N THR A 47 38.56 -12.85 -16.23
CA THR A 47 39.16 -13.66 -15.15
C THR A 47 38.19 -13.83 -14.00
N TYR A 48 37.48 -12.77 -13.59
CA TYR A 48 36.44 -12.85 -12.57
C TYR A 48 35.33 -13.84 -12.95
N SER A 49 34.84 -13.77 -14.20
CA SER A 49 33.80 -14.68 -14.70
C SER A 49 34.23 -16.13 -14.68
N LEU A 50 35.46 -16.43 -15.14
CA LEU A 50 36.03 -17.77 -15.12
C LEU A 50 36.15 -18.31 -13.69
N VAL A 51 36.69 -17.49 -12.77
CA VAL A 51 36.88 -17.88 -11.37
C VAL A 51 35.55 -18.20 -10.69
N VAL A 52 34.50 -17.40 -10.91
CA VAL A 52 33.20 -17.64 -10.29
C VAL A 52 32.49 -18.85 -10.86
N LEU A 53 32.57 -19.08 -12.18
CA LEU A 53 31.94 -20.23 -12.82
C LEU A 53 32.62 -21.55 -12.44
N TRP A 54 33.96 -21.55 -12.37
CA TRP A 54 34.76 -22.75 -12.16
C TRP A 54 35.28 -22.88 -10.73
N PHE A 55 34.78 -22.06 -9.79
CA PHE A 55 35.24 -22.00 -8.41
C PHE A 55 35.35 -23.40 -7.77
N GLN A 56 34.33 -24.24 -7.95
CA GLN A 56 34.30 -25.58 -7.36
C GLN A 56 35.40 -26.49 -7.92
N ASP A 57 35.65 -26.45 -9.23
CA ASP A 57 36.66 -27.28 -9.87
C ASP A 57 38.08 -26.77 -9.58
N ILE A 58 38.27 -25.45 -9.55
CA ILE A 58 39.53 -24.81 -9.18
C ILE A 58 39.91 -25.22 -7.74
N PHE A 59 39.00 -25.13 -6.78
CA PHE A 59 39.34 -25.52 -5.40
C PHE A 59 39.52 -27.03 -5.23
N ARG A 60 38.79 -27.85 -5.99
CA ARG A 60 38.88 -29.32 -5.92
C ARG A 60 40.19 -29.85 -6.48
N TYR A 61 40.66 -29.33 -7.62
CA TYR A 61 41.85 -29.83 -8.29
C TYR A 61 43.11 -29.02 -7.97
N LEU A 62 42.98 -27.71 -7.74
CA LEU A 62 44.10 -26.78 -7.55
C LEU A 62 44.19 -26.19 -6.13
N GLY A 63 43.40 -26.68 -5.16
CA GLY A 63 43.35 -26.11 -3.81
C GLY A 63 44.72 -25.98 -3.12
N HIS A 64 45.54 -27.04 -3.16
CA HIS A 64 46.91 -26.99 -2.62
C HIS A 64 47.82 -26.05 -3.42
N GLY A 65 47.64 -25.98 -4.74
CA GLY A 65 48.38 -25.05 -5.60
C GLY A 65 48.08 -23.58 -5.26
N ILE A 66 46.82 -23.25 -4.97
CA ILE A 66 46.40 -21.91 -4.55
C ILE A 66 47.09 -21.49 -3.25
N LEU A 67 47.19 -22.39 -2.27
CA LEU A 67 47.88 -22.12 -1.01
C LEU A 67 49.37 -21.79 -1.23
N LEU A 68 50.05 -22.55 -2.10
CA LEU A 68 51.45 -22.29 -2.45
C LEU A 68 51.62 -20.95 -3.18
N VAL A 69 50.69 -20.61 -4.09
CA VAL A 69 50.69 -19.31 -4.77
C VAL A 69 50.48 -18.16 -3.78
N ILE A 70 49.58 -18.31 -2.80
CA ILE A 70 49.36 -17.30 -1.75
C ILE A 70 50.62 -17.11 -0.90
N ILE A 71 51.26 -18.21 -0.47
CA ILE A 71 52.50 -18.16 0.32
C ILE A 71 53.63 -17.51 -0.50
N TYR A 72 53.77 -17.88 -1.77
CA TYR A 72 54.76 -17.28 -2.67
C TYR A 72 54.52 -15.77 -2.87
N PHE A 73 53.27 -15.38 -3.11
CA PHE A 73 52.91 -13.98 -3.27
C PHE A 73 53.16 -13.18 -2.00
N TRP A 74 52.82 -13.73 -0.84
CA TRP A 74 53.08 -13.11 0.46
C TRP A 74 54.58 -12.93 0.72
N TYR A 75 55.39 -13.94 0.43
CA TYR A 75 56.85 -13.84 0.50
C TYR A 75 57.41 -12.75 -0.43
N ARG A 76 56.93 -12.71 -1.69
CA ARG A 76 57.34 -11.68 -2.66
C ARG A 76 56.89 -10.28 -2.21
N PHE A 77 55.70 -10.17 -1.65
CA PHE A 77 55.18 -8.92 -1.10
C PHE A 77 56.03 -8.43 0.07
N GLU A 78 56.43 -9.32 0.99
CA GLU A 78 57.30 -8.97 2.12
C GLU A 78 58.70 -8.52 1.67
N GLN A 79 59.26 -9.14 0.63
CA GLN A 79 60.50 -8.66 0.01
C GLN A 79 60.33 -7.25 -0.59
N ASN A 80 59.25 -7.02 -1.32
CA ASN A 80 58.97 -5.73 -1.93
C ASN A 80 58.72 -4.64 -0.88
N LYS A 81 58.07 -4.97 0.25
CA LYS A 81 57.84 -4.05 1.37
C LYS A 81 59.14 -3.44 1.90
N LYS A 82 60.23 -4.21 1.98
CA LYS A 82 61.54 -3.70 2.40
C LYS A 82 62.11 -2.68 1.41
N ARG A 83 61.91 -2.88 0.09
CA ARG A 83 62.32 -1.93 -0.95
C ARG A 83 61.48 -0.65 -0.94
N PHE A 84 60.19 -0.75 -0.66
CA PHE A 84 59.30 0.40 -0.61
C PHE A 84 59.53 1.30 0.61
N ASN A 85 59.99 0.75 1.74
CA ASN A 85 60.32 1.55 2.94
C ASN A 85 61.49 2.52 2.73
N GLU A 86 62.32 2.34 1.70
CA GLU A 86 63.43 3.24 1.34
C GLU A 86 62.97 4.40 0.44
N ILE A 87 61.83 4.25 -0.24
CA ILE A 87 61.26 5.23 -1.19
C ILE A 87 60.23 6.11 -0.43
N THR A 88 60.78 7.11 0.26
CA THR A 88 60.21 8.45 0.59
C THR A 88 58.81 8.61 1.23
N LYS A 89 58.79 9.41 2.31
CA LYS A 89 57.62 9.86 3.10
C LYS A 89 56.55 10.66 2.32
N ASP A 90 56.95 11.38 1.26
CA ASP A 90 56.08 12.34 0.57
C ASP A 90 55.16 11.67 -0.46
N ASP A 91 55.58 10.55 -1.04
CA ASP A 91 54.77 9.76 -1.96
C ASP A 91 53.57 9.10 -1.25
N ASN A 92 53.68 8.83 0.05
CA ASN A 92 52.59 8.26 0.85
C ASN A 92 51.36 9.18 0.85
N ILE A 93 51.57 10.49 1.08
CA ILE A 93 50.48 11.46 1.17
C ILE A 93 49.82 11.63 -0.21
N ARG A 94 50.63 11.68 -1.27
CA ARG A 94 50.12 11.76 -2.64
C ARG A 94 49.24 10.57 -3.00
N ILE A 95 49.69 9.34 -2.75
CA ILE A 95 48.90 8.14 -3.06
C ILE A 95 47.62 8.09 -2.23
N ILE A 96 47.66 8.51 -0.97
CA ILE A 96 46.45 8.58 -0.13
C ILE A 96 45.44 9.56 -0.71
N ASN A 97 45.89 10.74 -1.15
CA ASN A 97 45.02 11.71 -1.80
C ASN A 97 44.45 11.15 -3.12
N GLU A 98 45.28 10.51 -3.95
CA GLU A 98 44.81 9.86 -5.20
C GLU A 98 43.77 8.74 -4.93
N ILE A 99 43.94 7.98 -3.84
CA ILE A 99 42.96 6.97 -3.41
C ILE A 99 41.68 7.64 -2.91
N SER A 100 41.79 8.74 -2.16
CA SER A 100 40.64 9.50 -1.67
C SER A 100 39.82 10.06 -2.83
N ASP A 101 40.47 10.69 -3.81
CA ASP A 101 39.79 11.23 -5.00
C ASP A 101 39.06 10.12 -5.78
N LYS A 102 39.70 8.95 -5.93
CA LYS A 102 39.08 7.79 -6.58
C LYS A 102 37.92 7.22 -5.77
N PHE A 103 38.02 7.22 -4.45
CA PHE A 103 36.95 6.78 -3.56
C PHE A 103 35.73 7.71 -3.67
N ASP A 104 35.96 9.02 -3.74
CA ASP A 104 34.90 10.00 -3.95
C ASP A 104 34.17 9.76 -5.28
N ILE A 105 34.90 9.45 -6.36
CA ILE A 105 34.30 9.06 -7.66
C ILE A 105 33.44 7.78 -7.53
N LEU A 106 33.87 6.79 -6.74
CA LEU A 106 33.09 5.56 -6.52
C LEU A 106 31.80 5.82 -5.74
N ILE A 107 31.81 6.79 -4.82
CA ILE A 107 30.71 7.07 -3.90
C ILE A 107 29.76 8.17 -4.41
N GLU A 108 30.23 9.07 -5.27
CA GLU A 108 29.43 10.11 -5.95
C GLU A 108 28.03 9.62 -6.39
N PRO A 109 27.87 8.47 -7.07
CA PRO A 109 26.56 8.02 -7.50
C PRO A 109 25.62 7.61 -6.36
N ILE A 110 26.15 7.23 -5.20
CA ILE A 110 25.34 6.90 -4.02
C ILE A 110 24.90 8.20 -3.31
N MET A 111 25.80 9.19 -3.25
CA MET A 111 25.56 10.46 -2.56
C MET A 111 24.54 11.37 -3.24
N GLN A 112 24.20 11.12 -4.51
CA GLN A 112 23.16 11.86 -5.22
C GLN A 112 21.74 11.55 -4.69
N TYR A 113 21.55 10.44 -3.97
CA TYR A 113 20.25 10.00 -3.51
C TYR A 113 19.93 10.47 -2.08
N ASP A 114 18.70 10.92 -1.87
CA ASP A 114 18.20 11.28 -0.54
C ASP A 114 18.11 10.05 0.38
N THR A 115 18.27 10.28 1.68
CA THR A 115 18.28 9.26 2.73
C THR A 115 17.02 8.39 2.72
N ASP A 116 15.86 8.98 2.41
CA ASP A 116 14.60 8.24 2.34
C ASP A 116 14.51 7.35 1.09
N LYS A 117 15.08 7.79 -0.05
CA LYS A 117 15.19 6.93 -1.25
C LYS A 117 16.16 5.78 -1.01
N ILE A 118 17.26 6.00 -0.28
CA ILE A 118 18.20 4.93 0.10
C ILE A 118 17.51 3.89 0.98
N LYS A 119 16.71 4.30 1.97
CA LYS A 119 15.90 3.38 2.79
C LYS A 119 14.93 2.58 1.92
N GLN A 120 14.20 3.24 1.01
CA GLN A 120 13.29 2.55 0.09
C GLN A 120 14.01 1.51 -0.78
N ILE A 121 15.15 1.88 -1.38
CA ILE A 121 15.97 0.96 -2.18
C ILE A 121 16.48 -0.21 -1.33
N SER A 122 16.87 0.03 -0.07
CA SER A 122 17.31 -1.04 0.83
C SER A 122 16.21 -2.05 1.16
N VAL A 123 14.98 -1.57 1.38
CA VAL A 123 13.81 -2.43 1.62
C VAL A 123 13.46 -3.22 0.36
N ILE A 124 13.48 -2.58 -0.82
CA ILE A 124 13.26 -3.25 -2.10
C ILE A 124 14.33 -4.33 -2.34
N SER A 125 15.60 -4.03 -2.09
CA SER A 125 16.71 -4.97 -2.23
C SER A 125 16.56 -6.19 -1.32
N LEU A 126 16.13 -5.98 -0.07
CA LEU A 126 15.89 -7.05 0.91
C LEU A 126 14.82 -8.05 0.44
N VAL A 127 13.83 -7.59 -0.34
CA VAL A 127 12.76 -8.44 -0.88
C VAL A 127 13.16 -9.06 -2.24
N VAL A 128 13.83 -8.32 -3.10
CA VAL A 128 14.19 -8.79 -4.46
C VAL A 128 15.29 -9.84 -4.42
N LEU A 129 16.32 -9.69 -3.59
CA LEU A 129 17.42 -10.66 -3.50
C LEU A 129 16.98 -12.10 -3.16
N PRO A 130 16.12 -12.35 -2.13
CA PRO A 130 15.66 -13.71 -1.85
C PRO A 130 14.76 -14.25 -2.96
N ILE A 131 13.90 -13.43 -3.57
CA ILE A 131 13.06 -13.85 -4.71
C ILE A 131 13.93 -14.26 -5.90
N CYS A 132 14.95 -13.47 -6.24
CA CYS A 132 15.91 -13.81 -7.28
C CYS A 132 16.70 -15.09 -6.94
N SER A 133 17.02 -15.33 -5.67
CA SER A 133 17.72 -16.55 -5.21
C SER A 133 16.88 -17.84 -5.35
N LEU A 134 15.55 -17.72 -5.36
CA LEU A 134 14.66 -18.85 -5.62
C LEU A 134 14.60 -19.21 -7.12
N ILE A 135 14.81 -18.23 -8.00
CA ILE A 135 14.72 -18.40 -9.46
C ILE A 135 16.08 -18.72 -10.08
N ILE A 136 17.16 -18.16 -9.52
CA ILE A 136 18.51 -18.19 -10.09
C ILE A 136 19.48 -18.80 -9.06
N ASN A 137 20.28 -19.77 -9.49
CA ASN A 137 21.35 -20.36 -8.68
C ASN A 137 22.25 -19.27 -8.05
N ILE A 138 22.57 -19.41 -6.76
CA ILE A 138 23.41 -18.47 -5.99
C ILE A 138 24.73 -18.10 -6.71
N ARG A 139 25.33 -19.06 -7.44
CA ARG A 139 26.55 -18.84 -8.24
C ARG A 139 26.37 -17.79 -9.33
N ARG A 140 25.23 -17.84 -10.02
CA ARG A 140 24.91 -16.88 -11.09
C ARG A 140 24.60 -15.50 -10.52
N ILE A 141 23.99 -15.44 -9.32
CA ILE A 141 23.76 -14.17 -8.62
C ILE A 141 25.09 -13.50 -8.25
N ILE A 142 26.03 -14.25 -7.66
CA ILE A 142 27.38 -13.73 -7.34
C ILE A 142 28.08 -13.22 -8.61
N LEU A 143 27.99 -13.97 -9.71
CA LEU A 143 28.56 -13.56 -10.99
C LEU A 143 27.95 -12.25 -11.50
N ILE A 144 26.61 -12.14 -11.51
CA ILE A 144 25.91 -10.95 -11.99
C ILE A 144 26.26 -9.73 -11.12
N ILE A 145 26.26 -9.89 -9.79
CA ILE A 145 26.58 -8.81 -8.86
C ILE A 145 28.03 -8.33 -9.06
N GLY A 146 29.00 -9.25 -9.15
CA GLY A 146 30.39 -8.87 -9.31
C GLY A 146 30.71 -8.26 -10.68
N LEU A 147 30.09 -8.77 -11.75
CA LEU A 147 30.18 -8.14 -13.07
C LEU A 147 29.58 -6.75 -13.09
N PHE A 148 28.46 -6.56 -12.39
CA PHE A 148 27.83 -5.25 -12.24
C PHE A 148 28.75 -4.29 -11.50
N LEU A 149 29.31 -4.67 -10.34
CA LEU A 149 30.21 -3.83 -9.56
C LEU A 149 31.47 -3.45 -10.35
N LEU A 150 32.12 -4.41 -11.00
CA LEU A 150 33.32 -4.16 -11.80
C LEU A 150 33.02 -3.28 -13.02
N SER A 151 31.83 -3.40 -13.63
CA SER A 151 31.46 -2.61 -14.82
C SER A 151 30.76 -1.29 -14.48
N PHE A 152 30.48 -1.03 -13.21
CA PHE A 152 29.58 0.06 -12.79
C PHE A 152 30.06 1.43 -13.25
N ASN A 153 31.37 1.70 -13.12
CA ASN A 153 32.00 2.96 -13.54
C ASN A 153 32.51 2.92 -14.99
N ALA A 154 32.20 1.87 -15.75
CA ALA A 154 32.59 1.81 -17.15
C ALA A 154 31.93 2.97 -17.92
N PRO A 155 32.64 3.58 -18.90
CA PRO A 155 32.12 4.72 -19.64
C PRO A 155 30.79 4.41 -20.35
N MET A 156 30.59 3.16 -20.77
CA MET A 156 29.33 2.73 -21.39
C MET A 156 28.18 2.64 -20.38
N MET A 157 28.44 2.15 -19.16
CA MET A 157 27.44 2.05 -18.11
C MET A 157 27.02 3.42 -17.58
N ILE A 158 27.94 4.38 -17.49
CA ILE A 158 27.62 5.77 -17.12
C ILE A 158 26.66 6.38 -18.14
N ARG A 159 26.89 6.17 -19.45
CA ARG A 159 25.98 6.64 -20.51
C ARG A 159 24.62 5.97 -20.43
N LEU A 160 24.59 4.65 -20.25
CA LEU A 160 23.34 3.89 -20.09
C LEU A 160 22.54 4.38 -18.89
N ARG A 161 23.19 4.67 -17.75
CA ARG A 161 22.52 5.22 -16.56
C ARG A 161 21.89 6.58 -16.82
N LYS A 162 22.62 7.50 -17.47
CA LYS A 162 22.08 8.82 -17.82
C LYS A 162 20.85 8.67 -18.72
N HIS A 163 20.96 7.85 -19.77
CA HIS A 163 19.84 7.57 -20.67
C HIS A 163 18.65 6.92 -19.95
N LEU A 164 18.88 5.95 -19.05
CA LEU A 164 17.81 5.32 -18.27
C LEU A 164 17.11 6.31 -17.33
N LEU A 165 17.87 7.21 -16.70
CA LEU A 165 17.32 8.26 -15.87
C LEU A 165 16.45 9.22 -16.69
N ASP A 166 16.92 9.59 -17.88
CA ASP A 166 16.16 10.45 -18.80
C ASP A 166 14.86 9.75 -19.26
N THR A 167 14.89 8.44 -19.51
CA THR A 167 13.66 7.68 -19.84
C THR A 167 12.67 7.60 -18.68
N ASN A 168 13.15 7.53 -17.44
CA ASN A 168 12.27 7.50 -16.27
C ASN A 168 11.50 8.80 -16.10
N ASN A 169 12.13 9.94 -16.35
CA ASN A 169 11.46 11.24 -16.32
C ASN A 169 10.35 11.32 -17.38
N LEU A 170 10.59 10.77 -18.58
CA LEU A 170 9.57 10.67 -19.63
C LEU A 170 8.40 9.75 -19.23
N ILE A 171 8.69 8.63 -18.58
CA ILE A 171 7.66 7.73 -18.05
C ILE A 171 6.84 8.44 -16.97
N GLU A 172 7.49 9.19 -16.09
CA GLU A 172 6.83 9.97 -15.04
C GLU A 172 5.88 11.01 -15.63
N ASP A 173 6.31 11.74 -16.67
CA ASP A 173 5.47 12.70 -17.38
C ASP A 173 4.25 12.04 -18.05
N ILE A 174 4.44 10.88 -18.69
CA ILE A 174 3.34 10.11 -19.30
C ILE A 174 2.36 9.60 -18.24
N VAL A 175 2.86 9.08 -17.12
CA VAL A 175 2.03 8.60 -16.01
C VAL A 175 1.26 9.75 -15.37
N MET A 176 1.90 10.90 -15.17
CA MET A 176 1.25 12.10 -14.64
C MET A 176 0.19 12.65 -15.60
N ALA A 177 0.43 12.64 -16.91
CA ALA A 177 -0.56 13.01 -17.92
C ALA A 177 -1.77 12.07 -17.91
N LYS A 178 -1.56 10.75 -17.83
CA LYS A 178 -2.65 9.76 -17.71
C LYS A 178 -3.44 9.95 -16.42
N ARG A 179 -2.78 10.17 -15.27
CA ARG A 179 -3.45 10.44 -13.99
C ARG A 179 -4.29 11.70 -14.03
N LYS A 180 -3.80 12.78 -14.67
CA LYS A 180 -4.53 14.04 -14.81
C LYS A 180 -5.78 13.86 -15.68
N LYS A 181 -5.68 13.12 -16.79
CA LYS A 181 -6.82 12.79 -17.65
C LYS A 181 -7.88 11.97 -16.90
N LEU A 182 -7.46 10.91 -16.20
CA LEU A 182 -8.37 10.07 -15.42
C LEU A 182 -9.13 10.88 -14.36
N LYS A 183 -8.45 11.79 -13.63
CA LYS A 183 -9.10 12.68 -12.66
C LYS A 183 -10.09 13.66 -13.31
N ALA A 184 -9.82 14.13 -14.52
CA ALA A 184 -10.73 15.00 -15.25
C ALA A 184 -11.99 14.25 -15.72
N ASP A 185 -11.82 13.02 -16.21
CA ASP A 185 -12.93 12.18 -16.66
C ASP A 185 -13.86 11.82 -15.48
N ILE A 186 -13.30 11.45 -14.32
CA ILE A 186 -14.07 11.19 -13.09
C ILE A 186 -14.88 12.43 -12.68
N LYS A 187 -14.25 13.62 -12.68
CA LYS A 187 -14.92 14.87 -12.29
C LYS A 187 -16.07 15.25 -13.22
N ASN A 188 -15.94 14.95 -14.52
CA ASN A 188 -16.99 15.21 -15.50
C ASN A 188 -18.16 14.25 -15.33
N ASP A 189 -17.90 12.97 -15.07
CA ASP A 189 -18.92 11.95 -14.79
C ASP A 189 -19.71 12.28 -13.50
N THR A 190 -19.04 12.73 -12.43
CA THR A 190 -19.73 13.16 -11.20
C THR A 190 -20.66 14.35 -11.44
N LYS A 191 -20.22 15.35 -12.23
CA LYS A 191 -21.05 16.51 -12.57
C LYS A 191 -22.24 16.15 -13.44
N GLN A 192 -22.09 15.20 -14.37
CA GLN A 192 -23.21 14.72 -15.20
C GLN A 192 -24.25 14.01 -14.33
N LYS A 193 -23.82 13.12 -13.43
CA LYS A 193 -24.71 12.43 -12.48
C LYS A 193 -25.45 13.40 -11.57
N GLU A 194 -24.77 14.43 -11.04
CA GLU A 194 -25.42 15.49 -10.24
C GLU A 194 -26.50 16.23 -11.05
N PHE A 195 -26.25 16.54 -12.33
CA PHE A 195 -27.22 17.23 -13.17
C PHE A 195 -28.44 16.36 -13.52
N GLU A 196 -28.23 15.07 -13.78
CA GLU A 196 -29.31 14.11 -14.04
C GLU A 196 -30.22 13.94 -12.82
N LEU A 197 -29.63 13.82 -11.62
CA LEU A 197 -30.36 13.75 -10.35
C LEU A 197 -31.20 15.01 -10.09
N LEU A 198 -30.69 16.20 -10.45
CA LEU A 198 -31.44 17.45 -10.33
C LEU A 198 -32.64 17.51 -11.29
N ILE A 199 -32.50 16.98 -12.51
CA ILE A 199 -33.61 16.89 -13.48
C ILE A 199 -34.68 15.91 -12.99
N GLU A 200 -34.27 14.77 -12.45
CA GLU A 200 -35.18 13.74 -11.92
C GLU A 200 -35.97 14.29 -10.72
N LYS A 201 -35.29 14.97 -9.78
CA LYS A 201 -35.93 15.65 -8.65
C LYS A 201 -36.89 16.76 -9.07
N LYS A 202 -36.61 17.44 -10.19
CA LYS A 202 -37.51 18.47 -10.74
C LYS A 202 -38.75 17.85 -11.40
N LYS A 203 -38.63 16.66 -12.01
CA LYS A 203 -39.77 15.91 -12.56
C LYS A 203 -40.68 15.33 -11.48
N SER A 204 -40.11 14.81 -10.39
CA SER A 204 -40.90 14.26 -9.28
C SER A 204 -41.77 15.32 -8.59
N ASN A 205 -41.28 16.56 -8.50
CA ASN A 205 -42.01 17.67 -7.88
C ASN A 205 -43.26 18.14 -8.66
N LEU A 206 -43.50 17.64 -9.88
CA LEU A 206 -44.64 18.06 -10.72
C LEU A 206 -45.92 17.22 -10.48
N LEU A 207 -45.85 16.12 -9.71
CA LEU A 207 -46.92 15.13 -9.54
C LEU A 207 -47.36 14.96 -8.06
N ASN A 208 -47.21 16.01 -7.23
CA ASN A 208 -47.16 15.88 -5.78
C ASN A 208 -48.45 15.37 -5.10
N THR A 209 -48.53 14.06 -4.90
CA THR A 209 -49.02 13.47 -3.64
C THR A 209 -47.82 13.32 -2.70
N PRO A 210 -47.92 13.70 -1.42
CA PRO A 210 -46.82 13.52 -0.47
C PRO A 210 -46.58 12.02 -0.25
N LYS A 211 -45.36 11.57 -0.56
CA LYS A 211 -44.92 10.19 -0.34
C LYS A 211 -44.03 10.13 0.89
N PHE A 212 -44.31 9.16 1.75
CA PHE A 212 -43.55 8.89 2.96
C PHE A 212 -42.94 7.50 2.87
N ALA A 213 -41.66 7.38 3.21
CA ALA A 213 -40.99 6.09 3.28
C ALA A 213 -41.02 5.61 4.73
N TYR A 214 -41.70 4.50 4.99
CA TYR A 214 -41.65 3.82 6.28
C TYR A 214 -40.39 2.95 6.32
N ILE A 215 -39.64 3.05 7.43
CA ILE A 215 -38.38 2.35 7.62
C ILE A 215 -38.50 1.50 8.89
N LEU A 216 -38.29 0.19 8.74
CA LEU A 216 -38.25 -0.75 9.85
C LEU A 216 -36.89 -1.40 9.94
N TYR A 217 -36.45 -1.65 11.17
CA TYR A 217 -35.23 -2.37 11.45
C TYR A 217 -35.54 -3.71 12.08
N GLU A 218 -34.93 -4.74 11.52
CA GLU A 218 -34.92 -6.07 12.10
C GLU A 218 -33.60 -6.28 12.84
N ASN A 219 -33.71 -6.63 14.11
CA ASN A 219 -32.63 -6.76 15.07
C ASN A 219 -32.54 -8.22 15.53
N GLN A 220 -31.33 -8.77 15.48
CA GLN A 220 -31.06 -10.14 15.93
C GLN A 220 -29.82 -10.19 16.80
N ARG A 221 -29.80 -11.18 17.70
CA ARG A 221 -28.72 -11.42 18.65
C ARG A 221 -28.10 -12.80 18.46
N LYS A 222 -26.78 -12.86 18.57
CA LYS A 222 -26.00 -14.09 18.49
C LYS A 222 -25.96 -14.78 19.86
N TRP A 223 -26.50 -15.99 19.93
CA TRP A 223 -26.45 -16.85 21.10
C TRP A 223 -25.50 -18.02 20.87
N ILE A 224 -24.69 -18.30 21.89
CA ILE A 224 -23.74 -19.42 21.87
C ILE A 224 -24.54 -20.73 21.69
N GLY A 225 -24.28 -21.45 20.60
CA GLY A 225 -24.93 -22.72 20.26
C GLY A 225 -26.20 -22.62 19.40
N LEU A 226 -26.88 -21.48 19.37
CA LEU A 226 -28.11 -21.27 18.57
C LEU A 226 -27.88 -20.38 17.35
N GLY A 227 -26.78 -19.62 17.31
CA GLY A 227 -26.49 -18.69 16.21
C GLY A 227 -27.30 -17.40 16.35
N TRP A 228 -27.68 -16.81 15.22
CA TRP A 228 -28.46 -15.57 15.17
C TRP A 228 -29.95 -15.85 15.41
N THR A 229 -30.55 -15.17 16.39
CA THR A 229 -31.96 -15.36 16.75
C THR A 229 -32.63 -14.03 17.07
N ASP A 230 -33.96 -14.00 17.04
CA ASP A 230 -34.78 -12.82 17.35
C ASP A 230 -34.95 -12.58 18.87
N ASN A 231 -34.40 -13.47 19.70
CA ASN A 231 -34.44 -13.33 21.15
C ASN A 231 -33.42 -12.29 21.63
N MET A 232 -33.91 -11.08 21.86
CA MET A 232 -33.15 -9.95 22.38
C MET A 232 -33.10 -9.95 23.93
N LEU A 233 -32.16 -9.22 24.52
CA LEU A 233 -32.14 -9.01 25.97
C LEU A 233 -33.21 -8.00 26.39
N THR A 234 -33.75 -8.12 27.60
CA THR A 234 -34.86 -7.26 28.09
C THR A 234 -34.48 -5.77 28.21
N TYR A 235 -33.21 -5.46 28.43
CA TYR A 235 -32.68 -4.09 28.50
C TYR A 235 -32.12 -3.59 27.16
N GLU A 236 -32.31 -4.37 26.10
CA GLU A 236 -31.87 -4.06 24.74
C GLU A 236 -33.08 -3.63 23.90
N ARG A 237 -32.82 -3.22 22.65
CA ARG A 237 -33.86 -2.92 21.69
C ARG A 237 -34.67 -4.18 21.32
N SER A 238 -35.94 -4.00 20.96
CA SER A 238 -36.81 -5.06 20.46
C SER A 238 -36.29 -5.70 19.17
N ASN A 239 -36.80 -6.89 18.83
CA ASN A 239 -36.49 -7.57 17.57
C ASN A 239 -36.87 -6.72 16.33
N TRP A 240 -37.94 -5.94 16.43
CA TRP A 240 -38.38 -4.99 15.41
C TRP A 240 -38.41 -3.58 16.00
N THR A 241 -37.77 -2.64 15.32
CA THR A 241 -37.74 -1.24 15.76
C THR A 241 -37.90 -0.26 14.61
N ASP A 242 -38.48 0.88 14.90
CA ASP A 242 -38.54 2.04 14.01
C ASP A 242 -37.22 2.85 14.02
N GLU A 243 -37.12 3.90 13.20
CA GLU A 243 -35.99 4.86 13.13
C GLU A 243 -35.62 5.46 14.48
N PHE A 244 -36.62 5.71 15.32
CA PHE A 244 -36.47 6.29 16.65
C PHE A 244 -36.19 5.24 17.75
N LEU A 245 -35.89 3.99 17.38
CA LEU A 245 -35.65 2.85 18.28
C LEU A 245 -36.86 2.43 19.14
N ASN A 246 -38.06 2.87 18.77
CA ASN A 246 -39.30 2.42 19.38
C ASN A 246 -39.62 0.99 18.89
N SER A 247 -40.20 0.17 19.77
CA SER A 247 -40.64 -1.18 19.40
C SER A 247 -41.72 -1.10 18.33
N SER A 248 -41.55 -1.86 17.25
CA SER A 248 -42.52 -1.95 16.16
C SER A 248 -43.00 -3.38 15.98
N GLU A 249 -44.03 -3.53 15.17
CA GLU A 249 -44.46 -4.83 14.68
C GLU A 249 -43.53 -5.35 13.57
N SER A 250 -43.68 -6.63 13.24
CA SER A 250 -42.99 -7.25 12.13
C SER A 250 -43.51 -6.73 10.79
N ILE A 251 -42.70 -6.89 9.74
CA ILE A 251 -43.02 -6.52 8.35
C ILE A 251 -44.36 -7.06 7.85
N GLU A 252 -44.71 -8.28 8.26
CA GLU A 252 -45.93 -8.96 7.81
C GLU A 252 -47.19 -8.44 8.51
N THR A 253 -47.06 -8.04 9.77
CA THR A 253 -48.17 -7.59 10.61
C THR A 253 -48.36 -6.08 10.57
N PHE A 254 -47.32 -5.32 10.19
CA PHE A 254 -47.32 -3.86 10.22
C PHE A 254 -48.43 -3.26 9.32
N GLN A 255 -49.33 -2.50 9.94
CA GLN A 255 -50.39 -1.77 9.28
C GLN A 255 -50.16 -0.26 9.33
N LEU A 256 -50.65 0.44 8.31
CA LEU A 256 -50.62 1.91 8.29
C LEU A 256 -51.58 2.45 9.36
N PRO A 257 -51.27 3.61 9.97
CA PRO A 257 -52.19 4.28 10.88
C PRO A 257 -53.53 4.55 10.17
N ILE A 258 -54.61 3.98 10.68
CA ILE A 258 -55.98 4.28 10.24
C ILE A 258 -56.46 5.42 11.13
N GLU A 259 -56.94 6.52 10.54
CA GLU A 259 -57.61 7.57 11.31
C GLU A 259 -58.97 7.06 11.78
N ASP A 260 -59.09 6.74 13.07
CA ASP A 260 -60.36 6.35 13.65
C ASP A 260 -61.30 7.57 13.71
N LYS A 261 -62.30 7.58 12.84
CA LYS A 261 -63.45 8.50 12.92
C LYS A 261 -64.36 8.12 14.10
N SER A 262 -63.90 8.18 15.34
CA SER A 262 -64.81 8.20 16.50
C SER A 262 -64.10 8.50 17.81
N GLU A 263 -64.26 9.75 18.27
CA GLU A 263 -64.73 10.07 19.64
C GLU A 263 -64.89 11.60 19.75
N ASN A 264 -65.91 12.13 19.08
CA ASN A 264 -66.58 13.36 19.51
C ASN A 264 -68.09 13.11 19.43
N SER A 265 -68.56 12.16 20.23
CA SER A 265 -69.96 12.14 20.66
C SER A 265 -70.13 13.23 21.73
N GLY A 266 -70.39 14.44 21.27
CA GLY A 266 -70.66 15.61 22.10
C GLY A 266 -71.63 16.51 21.34
N ASP A 267 -72.89 16.16 21.43
CA ASP A 267 -74.07 16.85 20.90
C ASP A 267 -73.98 18.38 21.11
N THR A 268 -73.97 19.17 20.04
CA THR A 268 -74.67 20.47 20.02
C THR A 268 -74.74 21.07 18.60
N ASP A 269 -75.98 21.41 18.24
CA ASP A 269 -76.38 22.18 17.07
C ASP A 269 -75.48 23.39 16.77
N GLY A 270 -75.03 23.51 15.52
CA GLY A 270 -74.33 24.72 15.08
C GLY A 270 -73.63 24.59 13.74
N LYS A 271 -74.40 24.70 12.66
CA LYS A 271 -74.00 24.75 11.24
C LYS A 271 -72.66 25.48 10.99
N GLN A 272 -71.59 24.71 10.84
CA GLN A 272 -70.36 25.09 10.13
C GLN A 272 -70.06 24.01 9.07
N ILE A 273 -69.78 24.45 7.85
CA ILE A 273 -69.38 23.59 6.75
C ILE A 273 -67.88 23.31 6.96
N ASN A 274 -67.59 22.24 7.69
CA ASN A 274 -66.23 21.72 7.79
C ASN A 274 -66.02 20.79 6.60
N GLU A 275 -65.19 21.20 5.65
CA GLU A 275 -64.66 20.29 4.63
C GLU A 275 -63.83 19.22 5.36
N VAL A 276 -64.43 18.06 5.59
CA VAL A 276 -63.73 16.90 6.17
C VAL A 276 -62.89 16.29 5.06
N HIS A 277 -61.64 16.72 4.93
CA HIS A 277 -60.68 16.03 4.08
C HIS A 277 -60.35 14.67 4.74
N ASN A 278 -60.87 13.59 4.16
CA ASN A 278 -60.47 12.23 4.53
C ASN A 278 -59.12 11.94 3.88
N TYR A 279 -58.06 12.13 4.64
CA TYR A 279 -56.73 11.67 4.25
C TYR A 279 -56.60 10.20 4.65
N GLN A 280 -56.28 9.34 3.70
CA GLN A 280 -55.98 7.93 3.96
C GLN A 280 -54.58 7.59 3.48
N TRP A 281 -53.86 6.82 4.29
CA TRP A 281 -52.58 6.27 3.91
C TRP A 281 -52.78 5.04 3.01
N LYS A 282 -52.13 5.05 1.85
CA LYS A 282 -52.14 3.93 0.92
C LYS A 282 -50.71 3.49 0.60
N TRP A 283 -50.47 2.18 0.61
CA TRP A 283 -49.19 1.64 0.15
C TRP A 283 -49.01 1.87 -1.35
N VAL A 284 -47.88 2.48 -1.73
CA VAL A 284 -47.44 2.61 -3.13
C VAL A 284 -46.72 1.34 -3.56
N ASP A 285 -45.87 0.80 -2.68
CA ASP A 285 -45.10 -0.41 -2.93
C ASP A 285 -45.88 -1.67 -2.50
N PRO A 286 -45.88 -2.73 -3.34
CA PRO A 286 -46.63 -3.96 -3.06
C PRO A 286 -46.06 -4.76 -1.89
N CYS A 287 -44.75 -4.71 -1.66
CA CYS A 287 -44.03 -5.42 -0.62
C CYS A 287 -42.96 -4.52 0.01
N TRP A 288 -42.47 -4.92 1.18
CA TRP A 288 -41.30 -4.30 1.81
C TRP A 288 -40.03 -4.65 1.03
N LYS A 289 -39.13 -3.68 0.91
CA LYS A 289 -37.87 -3.82 0.20
C LYS A 289 -36.71 -3.77 1.18
N LEU A 290 -35.77 -4.71 1.06
CA LEU A 290 -34.55 -4.67 1.84
C LEU A 290 -33.60 -3.62 1.26
N ASP A 291 -33.09 -2.72 2.09
CA ASP A 291 -32.06 -1.75 1.70
C ASP A 291 -30.66 -2.32 1.97
N LEU A 292 -29.93 -2.61 0.89
CA LEU A 292 -28.56 -3.13 0.95
C LEU A 292 -27.53 -2.06 1.27
N THR A 293 -27.86 -0.77 1.11
CA THR A 293 -26.95 0.33 1.42
C THR A 293 -26.93 0.65 2.92
N ASN A 294 -28.01 0.29 3.63
CA ASN A 294 -28.24 0.49 5.07
C ASN A 294 -27.77 1.89 5.52
N ASP A 295 -28.43 2.93 4.98
CA ASP A 295 -28.11 4.34 5.20
C ASP A 295 -26.72 4.79 4.68
N GLY A 296 -26.20 4.13 3.64
CA GLY A 296 -24.92 4.47 3.02
C GLY A 296 -23.70 4.03 3.83
N ILE A 297 -23.89 3.16 4.84
CA ILE A 297 -22.79 2.51 5.55
C ILE A 297 -22.02 1.56 4.60
N ILE A 298 -22.71 1.02 3.59
CA ILE A 298 -22.13 0.16 2.57
C ILE A 298 -22.03 0.95 1.26
N GLU A 299 -20.83 1.48 0.97
CA GLU A 299 -20.59 2.40 -0.16
C GLU A 299 -20.53 1.69 -1.53
N ASP A 300 -20.22 0.39 -1.58
CA ASP A 300 -19.92 -0.37 -2.82
C ASP A 300 -21.05 -1.31 -3.29
N CYS A 301 -22.32 -1.01 -3.01
CA CYS A 301 -23.44 -1.85 -3.45
C CYS A 301 -23.97 -1.46 -4.85
N PRO A 302 -23.93 -2.36 -5.86
CA PRO A 302 -24.46 -2.08 -7.20
C PRO A 302 -25.99 -2.05 -7.25
N ILE A 303 -26.66 -2.70 -6.30
CA ILE A 303 -28.12 -2.76 -6.16
C ILE A 303 -28.49 -2.12 -4.82
N LYS A 304 -29.38 -1.13 -4.84
CA LYS A 304 -29.78 -0.39 -3.64
C LYS A 304 -30.85 -1.10 -2.82
N THR A 305 -31.87 -1.64 -3.49
CA THR A 305 -32.99 -2.32 -2.84
C THR A 305 -33.33 -3.65 -3.52
N VAL A 306 -33.73 -4.64 -2.71
CA VAL A 306 -34.08 -5.99 -3.16
C VAL A 306 -35.45 -6.37 -2.58
N ASN A 307 -36.31 -6.97 -3.40
CA ASN A 307 -37.67 -7.37 -2.98
C ASN A 307 -37.68 -8.76 -2.27
N ASP A 308 -36.84 -9.70 -2.73
CA ASP A 308 -36.72 -11.06 -2.18
C ASP A 308 -35.27 -11.33 -1.73
N PRO A 309 -34.87 -10.85 -0.55
CA PRO A 309 -33.52 -11.07 -0.04
C PRO A 309 -33.33 -12.49 0.51
N GLY A 310 -32.08 -12.98 0.53
CA GLY A 310 -31.74 -14.19 1.26
C GLY A 310 -31.75 -13.97 2.78
N ASP A 311 -31.85 -15.07 3.55
CA ASP A 311 -31.95 -15.04 5.01
C ASP A 311 -30.81 -14.30 5.73
N ASN A 312 -29.64 -14.16 5.10
CA ASN A 312 -28.46 -13.50 5.68
C ASN A 312 -28.05 -12.21 4.97
N ASP A 313 -28.88 -11.70 4.06
CA ASP A 313 -28.55 -10.50 3.28
C ASP A 313 -28.88 -9.20 4.05
N GLY A 314 -28.09 -8.15 3.78
CA GLY A 314 -28.33 -6.78 4.26
C GLY A 314 -28.10 -6.53 5.75
N PHE A 315 -27.52 -7.49 6.48
CA PHE A 315 -27.19 -7.32 7.89
C PHE A 315 -25.89 -6.51 8.09
N ILE A 316 -25.93 -5.59 9.05
CA ILE A 316 -24.76 -4.95 9.64
C ILE A 316 -24.55 -5.49 11.04
N TYR A 317 -23.31 -5.87 11.34
CA TYR A 317 -22.89 -6.49 12.57
C TYR A 317 -22.28 -5.47 13.54
N TYR A 318 -22.73 -5.52 14.79
CA TYR A 318 -22.31 -4.64 15.88
C TYR A 318 -21.80 -5.43 17.09
N ASP A 319 -21.15 -4.71 18.00
CA ASP A 319 -20.79 -5.24 19.31
C ASP A 319 -22.01 -5.36 20.25
N ASN A 320 -21.80 -5.86 21.46
CA ASN A 320 -22.88 -6.06 22.44
C ASN A 320 -23.63 -4.76 22.81
N ALA A 321 -23.03 -3.60 22.57
CA ALA A 321 -23.61 -2.29 22.86
C ALA A 321 -24.08 -1.57 21.58
N TRP A 322 -24.23 -2.29 20.45
CA TRP A 322 -24.63 -1.76 19.15
C TRP A 322 -23.70 -0.70 18.57
N ASN A 323 -22.43 -0.73 18.98
CA ASN A 323 -21.40 0.16 18.45
C ASN A 323 -20.57 -0.55 17.38
N LYS A 324 -19.76 0.25 16.66
CA LYS A 324 -18.82 -0.21 15.63
C LYS A 324 -19.51 -1.04 14.53
N PRO A 325 -20.23 -0.43 13.58
CA PRO A 325 -20.82 -1.16 12.47
C PRO A 325 -19.74 -1.88 11.64
N SER A 326 -20.06 -3.07 11.14
CA SER A 326 -19.21 -3.85 10.24
C SER A 326 -20.08 -4.67 9.30
N VAL A 327 -19.62 -4.85 8.06
CA VAL A 327 -20.32 -5.64 7.04
C VAL A 327 -20.10 -7.14 7.23
N GLU A 328 -18.98 -7.53 7.84
CA GLU A 328 -18.59 -8.93 8.02
C GLU A 328 -18.91 -9.45 9.42
N ASP A 329 -19.37 -10.71 9.53
CA ASP A 329 -19.55 -11.39 10.82
C ASP A 329 -18.16 -11.72 11.41
N SER A 330 -17.93 -11.29 12.64
CA SER A 330 -16.68 -11.51 13.38
C SER A 330 -16.98 -12.01 14.79
N TYR A 331 -16.02 -12.68 15.43
CA TYR A 331 -16.18 -13.22 16.78
C TYR A 331 -16.49 -12.16 17.85
N SER A 332 -16.16 -10.90 17.61
CA SER A 332 -16.47 -9.78 18.50
C SER A 332 -17.86 -9.18 18.30
N LYS A 333 -18.63 -9.71 17.34
CA LYS A 333 -19.98 -9.25 16.98
C LYS A 333 -21.04 -10.12 17.61
N TYR A 334 -22.00 -9.48 18.25
CA TYR A 334 -23.05 -10.15 19.03
C TYR A 334 -24.45 -9.72 18.62
N THR A 335 -24.59 -8.61 17.91
CA THR A 335 -25.87 -8.06 17.47
C THR A 335 -25.77 -7.73 15.98
N ARG A 336 -26.86 -7.90 15.26
CA ARG A 336 -26.95 -7.52 13.85
C ARG A 336 -28.29 -6.85 13.55
N ARG A 337 -28.27 -5.93 12.59
CA ARG A 337 -29.45 -5.18 12.14
C ARG A 337 -29.54 -5.17 10.63
N ARG A 338 -30.73 -5.32 10.07
CA ARG A 338 -31.01 -5.04 8.65
C ARG A 338 -32.16 -4.06 8.49
N ARG A 339 -32.17 -3.32 7.39
CA ARG A 339 -33.09 -2.20 7.14
C ARG A 339 -34.08 -2.55 6.05
N TRP A 340 -35.35 -2.33 6.34
CA TRP A 340 -36.47 -2.53 5.43
C TRP A 340 -37.17 -1.20 5.15
N VAL A 341 -37.58 -1.00 3.90
CA VAL A 341 -38.17 0.25 3.42
C VAL A 341 -39.43 -0.06 2.62
N ARG A 342 -40.50 0.70 2.87
CA ARG A 342 -41.73 0.64 2.07
C ARG A 342 -42.36 2.02 1.93
N THR A 343 -42.73 2.39 0.70
CA THR A 343 -43.29 3.72 0.43
C THR A 343 -44.82 3.71 0.54
N ALA A 344 -45.36 4.66 1.29
CA ALA A 344 -46.78 4.98 1.34
C ALA A 344 -47.02 6.40 0.78
N GLU A 345 -48.22 6.63 0.27
CA GLU A 345 -48.68 7.95 -0.14
C GLU A 345 -49.94 8.32 0.64
N LEU A 346 -50.09 9.62 0.93
CA LEU A 346 -51.31 10.15 1.50
C LEU A 346 -52.24 10.54 0.35
N THR A 347 -53.37 9.85 0.23
CA THR A 347 -54.39 10.16 -0.76
C THR A 347 -55.60 10.82 -0.11
N ASN A 348 -56.11 11.86 -0.76
CA ASN A 348 -57.39 12.45 -0.38
C ASN A 348 -58.47 11.65 -1.09
N GLU A 349 -59.30 10.93 -0.34
CA GLU A 349 -60.56 10.45 -0.90
C GLU A 349 -61.50 11.64 -1.04
N VAL A 350 -61.59 12.17 -2.26
CA VAL A 350 -62.66 13.10 -2.63
C VAL A 350 -63.87 12.23 -2.95
N GLU A 351 -64.85 12.18 -2.04
CA GLU A 351 -66.19 11.64 -2.34
C GLU A 351 -66.92 12.52 -3.36
#